data_AF-A0A6J8D800-F1
#
_entry.id   AF-A0A6J8D800-F1
#
_cell.length_a   1.000
_cell.length_b   1.000
_cell.length_c   1.000
_cell.angle_alpha   90.00
_cell.angle_beta   90.00
_cell.angle_gamma   90.00
#
_symmetry.space_group_name_H-M   'P 1'
#
loop_
_entity.id
_entity.type
_entity.pdbx_description
1 polymer ?
#
loop_
_entity_poly.entity_id
_entity_poly.type
_entity_poly.pdbx_seq_one_letter_code
_entity_poly.pdbx_strand_id
1 'polypeptide(L)'
;MYNAIRLSPLDQHTHQFVWRNLETHRDPDHYALLIVTSGDRPRGAISTLALHQTAKCINIYPDASKMVIRNSYVDDILQSVESVDNARLITQQTEKMLACGGFRIKHWIISGNEKCGSTLQFQDSGESVEVDLDEFAHEKILGMRWDPKQDLFDFKGRINFSPKYKNVRKGENITKSQIESSVPTSLTPRMVLSQVASVYDPLGLATPYTLAAKVLMRKLCIENNTNDKTITNSRWDYAMSAESRLEWMDFFKELFDLEQLKFHRCLKPDNAVGDPMLVIFSDGSKLAYGTCAYVRWGTAHGGFESRLVIAKNRKAPTKQMSVPRLELCGAVLAARIRQKLVEEIDYKFSRVIHIVDSMIVRAQIQRESYGFGTFVATRVAEIQNKTEPSDWWGVPSEFNAADLATRITSPNG
;
A
#
# COMPACT_ATOMS: atom_id res chain seq x y z
N MET A 1 10.56 19.04 -7.01
CA MET A 1 9.13 19.39 -7.16
C MET A 1 8.76 20.69 -6.44
N TYR A 2 8.79 20.77 -5.11
CA TYR A 2 8.26 21.92 -4.36
C TYR A 2 8.86 23.28 -4.71
N ASN A 3 10.19 23.34 -4.91
CA ASN A 3 10.90 24.59 -5.21
C ASN A 3 10.52 25.24 -6.56
N ALA A 4 9.77 24.54 -7.42
CA ALA A 4 9.27 25.10 -8.67
C ALA A 4 8.04 25.99 -8.47
N ILE A 5 7.37 25.90 -7.31
CA ILE A 5 6.08 26.53 -7.06
C ILE A 5 6.28 27.78 -6.20
N ARG A 6 5.95 28.94 -6.76
CA ARG A 6 6.01 30.22 -6.05
C ARG A 6 4.81 30.39 -5.13
N LEU A 7 5.06 30.92 -3.93
CA LEU A 7 4.01 31.34 -3.00
C LEU A 7 3.43 32.69 -3.43
N SER A 8 2.13 32.87 -3.24
CA SER A 8 1.50 34.18 -3.44
C SER A 8 2.05 35.18 -2.41
N PRO A 9 2.05 36.50 -2.69
CA PRO A 9 2.48 37.50 -1.71
C PRO A 9 1.74 37.38 -0.37
N LEU A 10 0.47 36.98 -0.39
CA LEU A 10 -0.32 36.76 0.82
C LEU A 10 0.17 35.54 1.62
N ASP A 11 0.47 34.43 0.94
CA ASP A 11 0.99 33.22 1.59
C ASP A 11 2.41 33.43 2.14
N GLN A 12 3.22 34.28 1.50
CA GLN A 12 4.56 34.61 1.98
C GLN A 12 4.54 35.23 3.39
N HIS A 13 3.47 35.96 3.77
CA HIS A 13 3.32 36.52 5.11
C HIS A 13 3.22 35.45 6.20
N THR A 14 2.67 34.27 5.90
CA THR A 14 2.59 33.15 6.86
C THR A 14 3.85 32.29 6.87
N HIS A 15 4.81 32.58 5.98
CA HIS A 15 6.08 31.87 5.83
C HIS A 15 7.30 32.74 6.14
N GLN A 16 7.11 33.75 7.00
CA GLN A 16 8.20 34.60 7.48
C GLN A 16 8.94 33.94 8.65
N PHE A 17 10.25 34.10 8.68
CA PHE A 17 11.08 33.66 9.79
C PHE A 17 12.20 34.67 10.05
N VAL A 18 12.63 34.71 11.31
CA VAL A 18 13.76 35.52 11.73
C VAL A 18 14.99 34.64 11.89
N TRP A 19 16.15 35.13 11.46
CA TRP A 19 17.41 34.41 11.60
C TRP A 19 18.52 35.35 12.03
N ARG A 20 19.34 34.89 12.96
CA ARG A 20 20.50 35.64 13.48
C ARG A 20 21.75 34.80 13.70
N ASN A 21 21.81 33.59 13.14
CA ASN A 21 22.97 32.69 13.25
C ASN A 21 23.53 32.51 14.68
N LEU A 22 22.65 32.45 15.70
CA LEU A 22 22.99 32.40 17.14
C LEU A 22 23.72 33.64 17.70
N GLU A 23 23.88 34.71 16.93
CA GLU A 23 24.46 35.98 17.37
C GLU A 23 23.43 36.77 18.19
N THR A 24 23.55 36.70 19.52
CA THR A 24 22.56 37.30 20.44
C THR A 24 22.64 38.81 20.57
N HIS A 25 23.70 39.43 20.05
CA HIS A 25 24.02 40.86 20.22
C HIS A 25 23.53 41.74 19.07
N ARG A 26 23.00 41.17 17.99
CA ARG A 26 22.42 41.91 16.87
C ARG A 26 20.92 41.65 16.73
N ASP A 27 20.24 42.57 16.08
CA ASP A 27 18.86 42.37 15.67
C ASP A 27 18.77 41.24 14.62
N PRO A 28 17.72 40.39 14.67
CA PRO A 28 17.52 39.33 13.69
C PRO A 28 17.21 39.90 12.30
N ASP A 29 17.69 39.22 11.27
CA ASP A 29 17.24 39.48 9.90
C ASP A 29 15.86 38.86 9.67
N HIS A 30 15.04 39.52 8.86
CA HIS A 30 13.72 39.04 8.48
C HIS A 30 13.77 38.40 7.08
N TYR A 31 13.35 37.14 6.99
CA TYR A 31 13.26 36.39 5.74
C TYR A 31 11.82 35.95 5.50
N ALA A 32 11.46 35.76 4.23
CA ALA A 32 10.22 35.13 3.82
C ALA A 32 10.53 34.04 2.79
N LEU A 33 9.88 32.88 2.92
CA LEU A 33 9.97 31.87 1.87
C LEU A 33 9.17 32.32 0.65
N LEU A 34 9.78 32.27 -0.53
CA LEU A 34 9.14 32.69 -1.79
C LEU A 34 8.53 31.51 -2.57
N ILE A 35 8.83 30.29 -2.13
CA ILE A 35 8.48 29.04 -2.78
C ILE A 35 7.94 28.07 -1.74
N VAL A 36 7.17 27.08 -2.20
CA VAL A 36 6.72 25.98 -1.34
C VAL A 36 7.93 25.21 -0.83
N THR A 37 8.03 25.02 0.48
CA THR A 37 9.17 24.34 1.11
C THR A 37 8.78 23.02 1.78
N SER A 38 9.80 22.21 2.01
CA SER A 38 9.69 21.00 2.83
C SER A 38 9.36 21.38 4.27
N GLY A 39 8.32 20.75 4.83
CA GLY A 39 7.84 21.00 6.20
C GLY A 39 6.44 21.58 6.26
N ASP A 40 6.00 22.25 5.19
CA ASP A 40 4.64 22.77 5.12
C ASP A 40 3.61 21.64 4.98
N ARG A 41 2.44 21.78 5.64
CA ARG A 41 1.40 20.74 5.72
C ARG A 41 0.68 20.51 4.39
N PRO A 42 0.16 21.54 3.68
CA PRO A 42 -0.52 21.37 2.41
C PRO A 42 0.43 21.20 1.21
N ARG A 43 1.76 21.15 1.39
CA ARG A 43 2.73 21.12 0.29
C ARG A 43 2.44 20.05 -0.78
N GLY A 44 1.99 18.86 -0.36
CA GLY A 44 1.67 17.76 -1.28
C GLY A 44 0.42 18.03 -2.11
N ALA A 45 -0.58 18.72 -1.54
CA ALA A 45 -1.76 19.14 -2.27
C ALA A 45 -1.44 20.25 -3.27
N ILE A 46 -0.63 21.24 -2.84
CA ILE A 46 -0.18 22.33 -3.72
C ILE A 46 0.64 21.77 -4.89
N SER A 47 1.57 20.85 -4.62
CA SER A 47 2.40 20.26 -5.68
C SER A 47 1.61 19.42 -6.67
N THR A 48 0.70 18.58 -6.18
CA THR A 48 -0.19 17.78 -7.04
C THR A 48 -1.06 18.69 -7.91
N LEU A 49 -1.65 19.74 -7.34
CA LEU A 49 -2.47 20.69 -8.08
C LEU A 49 -1.68 21.41 -9.16
N ALA A 50 -0.46 21.87 -8.86
CA ALA A 50 0.39 22.57 -9.82
C ALA A 50 0.85 21.65 -10.97
N LEU A 51 1.19 20.39 -10.69
CA LEU A 51 1.46 19.37 -11.72
C LEU A 51 0.24 19.14 -12.61
N HIS A 52 -0.94 18.93 -12.00
CA HIS A 52 -2.18 18.71 -12.75
C HIS A 52 -2.57 19.92 -13.60
N GLN A 53 -2.37 21.13 -13.08
CA GLN A 53 -2.62 22.35 -13.84
C GLN A 53 -1.64 22.48 -15.02
N THR A 54 -0.38 22.10 -14.84
CA THR A 54 0.62 22.09 -15.91
C THR A 54 0.20 21.12 -17.03
N ALA A 55 -0.20 19.90 -16.66
CA ALA A 55 -0.71 18.91 -17.60
C ALA A 55 -1.98 19.38 -18.35
N LYS A 56 -2.90 20.07 -17.65
CA LYS A 56 -4.11 20.62 -18.27
C LYS A 56 -3.82 21.77 -19.23
N CYS A 57 -2.87 22.66 -18.90
CA CYS A 57 -2.52 23.80 -19.74
C CYS A 57 -1.71 23.40 -20.97
N ILE A 58 -0.76 22.48 -20.81
CA ILE A 58 0.14 22.01 -21.88
C ILE A 58 -0.44 20.76 -22.54
N ASN A 59 -1.69 20.86 -23.01
CA ASN A 59 -2.46 19.74 -23.57
C ASN A 59 -2.04 19.32 -25.00
N ILE A 60 -0.77 19.53 -25.35
CA ILE A 60 -0.18 19.10 -26.63
C ILE A 60 0.30 17.64 -26.60
N TYR A 61 0.39 17.05 -25.40
CA TYR A 61 0.77 15.66 -25.16
C TYR A 61 -0.33 14.95 -24.34
N PRO A 62 -1.38 14.42 -25.01
CA PRO A 62 -2.57 13.92 -24.31
C PRO A 62 -2.28 12.72 -23.40
N ASP A 63 -1.45 11.77 -23.84
CA ASP A 63 -1.12 10.58 -23.04
C ASP A 63 -0.26 10.94 -21.83
N ALA A 64 0.74 11.80 -22.00
CA ALA A 64 1.54 12.34 -20.90
C ALA A 64 0.66 13.12 -19.89
N SER A 65 -0.27 13.93 -20.39
CA SER A 65 -1.21 14.68 -19.54
C SER A 65 -2.10 13.74 -18.73
N LYS A 66 -2.66 12.70 -19.38
CA LYS A 66 -3.47 11.68 -18.73
C LYS A 66 -2.66 10.92 -17.67
N MET A 67 -1.43 10.54 -17.97
CA MET A 67 -0.53 9.86 -17.03
C MET A 67 -0.24 10.72 -15.80
N VAL A 68 0.09 12.00 -15.96
CA VAL A 68 0.33 12.91 -14.82
C VAL A 68 -0.93 13.12 -14.00
N ILE A 69 -2.11 13.21 -14.62
CA ILE A 69 -3.35 13.46 -13.89
C ILE A 69 -3.83 12.20 -13.13
N ARG A 70 -3.74 11.02 -13.76
CA ARG A 70 -4.30 9.77 -13.20
C ARG A 70 -3.31 8.98 -12.37
N ASN A 71 -2.03 9.02 -12.72
CA ASN A 71 -1.04 8.05 -12.22
C ASN A 71 0.13 8.73 -11.48
N SER A 72 -0.05 9.98 -11.06
CA SER A 72 0.85 10.64 -10.10
C SER A 72 0.41 10.33 -8.67
N TYR A 73 1.34 9.95 -7.80
CA TYR A 73 1.12 9.88 -6.36
C TYR A 73 2.23 10.60 -5.62
N VAL A 74 1.91 11.78 -5.07
CA VAL A 74 2.86 12.66 -4.38
C VAL A 74 4.05 13.00 -5.29
N ASP A 75 5.19 12.37 -5.09
CA ASP A 75 6.43 12.63 -5.81
C ASP A 75 6.71 11.59 -6.92
N ASP A 76 5.94 10.51 -6.98
CA ASP A 76 6.11 9.40 -7.94
C ASP A 76 5.10 9.48 -9.09
N ILE A 77 5.53 9.11 -10.31
CA ILE A 77 4.67 8.95 -11.48
C ILE A 77 4.90 7.55 -12.05
N LEU A 78 3.82 6.81 -12.30
CA LEU A 78 3.88 5.43 -12.74
C LEU A 78 3.04 5.21 -13.98
N GLN A 79 3.51 4.35 -14.88
CA GLN A 79 2.72 3.93 -16.03
C GLN A 79 3.11 2.55 -16.51
N SER A 80 2.14 1.82 -17.06
CA SER A 80 2.38 0.58 -17.79
C SER A 80 1.89 0.75 -19.22
N VAL A 81 2.71 0.34 -20.19
CA VAL A 81 2.43 0.42 -21.63
C VAL A 81 2.88 -0.87 -22.30
N GLU A 82 2.39 -1.13 -23.51
CA GLU A 82 2.59 -2.40 -24.21
C GLU A 82 3.99 -2.57 -24.82
N SER A 83 4.75 -1.48 -24.98
CA SER A 83 6.08 -1.54 -25.60
C SER A 83 7.05 -0.55 -24.96
N VAL A 84 8.34 -0.90 -25.03
CA VAL A 84 9.43 -0.02 -24.59
C VAL A 84 9.42 1.29 -25.39
N ASP A 85 9.15 1.25 -26.68
CA ASP A 85 9.11 2.46 -27.52
C ASP A 85 8.01 3.44 -27.07
N ASN A 86 6.82 2.92 -26.74
CA ASN A 86 5.75 3.74 -26.17
C ASN A 86 6.15 4.31 -24.80
N ALA A 87 6.88 3.53 -23.99
CA ALA A 87 7.39 4.00 -22.71
C ALA A 87 8.37 5.16 -22.90
N ARG A 88 9.31 5.04 -23.85
CA ARG A 88 10.26 6.11 -24.19
C ARG A 88 9.55 7.37 -24.69
N LEU A 89 8.55 7.20 -25.55
CA LEU A 89 7.81 8.33 -26.10
C LEU A 89 7.05 9.08 -25.00
N ILE A 90 6.32 8.39 -24.13
CA ILE A 90 5.50 9.03 -23.10
C ILE A 90 6.38 9.70 -22.03
N THR A 91 7.53 9.12 -21.66
CA THR A 91 8.45 9.75 -20.70
C THR A 91 9.04 11.05 -21.25
N GLN A 92 9.52 11.04 -22.51
CA GLN A 92 10.03 12.25 -23.18
C GLN A 92 8.97 13.36 -23.32
N GLN A 93 7.74 12.99 -23.71
CA GLN A 93 6.64 13.94 -23.79
C GLN A 93 6.29 14.52 -22.41
N THR A 94 6.33 13.69 -21.37
CA THR A 94 6.06 14.11 -20.00
C THR A 94 7.11 15.08 -19.48
N GLU A 95 8.39 14.84 -19.74
CA GLU A 95 9.46 15.76 -19.37
C GLU A 95 9.31 17.12 -20.05
N LYS A 96 9.07 17.13 -21.36
CA LYS A 96 8.83 18.37 -22.13
C LYS A 96 7.64 19.14 -21.57
N MET A 97 6.54 18.44 -21.26
CA MET A 97 5.33 19.02 -20.68
C MET A 97 5.59 19.63 -19.31
N LEU A 98 6.23 18.88 -18.41
CA LEU A 98 6.49 19.29 -17.03
C LEU A 98 7.53 20.41 -16.94
N ALA A 99 8.50 20.45 -17.86
CA ALA A 99 9.47 21.52 -17.97
C ALA A 99 8.81 22.89 -18.20
N CYS A 100 7.69 22.94 -18.94
CA CYS A 100 6.90 24.18 -19.10
C CYS A 100 6.34 24.71 -17.77
N GLY A 101 6.08 23.83 -16.80
CA GLY A 101 5.67 24.18 -15.43
C GLY A 101 6.84 24.38 -14.45
N GLY A 102 8.09 24.30 -14.92
CA GLY A 102 9.29 24.37 -14.08
C GLY A 102 9.58 23.09 -13.29
N PHE A 103 8.86 21.99 -13.58
CA PHE A 103 9.08 20.70 -12.95
C PHE A 103 10.14 19.89 -13.70
N ARG A 104 10.95 19.14 -12.95
CA ARG A 104 11.93 18.20 -13.48
C ARG A 104 11.77 16.85 -12.78
N ILE A 105 11.86 15.79 -13.57
CA ILE A 105 11.85 14.41 -13.08
C ILE A 105 13.30 13.98 -12.87
N LYS A 106 13.58 13.37 -11.71
CA LYS A 106 14.96 13.01 -11.35
C LYS A 106 15.53 11.90 -12.23
N HIS A 107 14.71 10.90 -12.54
CA HIS A 107 15.02 9.79 -13.42
C HIS A 107 13.74 8.99 -13.71
N TRP A 108 13.81 8.18 -14.77
CA TRP A 108 12.82 7.16 -15.09
C TRP A 108 13.44 5.78 -14.97
N ILE A 109 12.64 4.77 -14.63
CA ILE A 109 13.03 3.36 -14.63
C ILE A 109 12.03 2.62 -15.51
N ILE A 110 12.53 1.87 -16.49
CA ILE A 110 11.71 1.06 -17.41
C ILE A 110 11.98 -0.43 -17.16
N SER A 111 10.92 -1.19 -16.91
CA SER A 111 10.96 -2.64 -16.68
C SER A 111 10.11 -3.39 -17.72
N GLY A 112 10.25 -4.71 -17.80
CA GLY A 112 9.45 -5.59 -18.68
C GLY A 112 10.07 -5.88 -20.06
N ASN A 113 11.37 -5.62 -20.25
CA ASN A 113 12.10 -6.05 -21.44
C ASN A 113 13.03 -7.22 -21.08
N GLU A 114 12.72 -8.42 -21.56
CA GLU A 114 13.44 -9.67 -21.25
C GLU A 114 14.94 -9.64 -21.62
N LYS A 115 15.39 -8.67 -22.43
CA LYS A 115 16.71 -8.71 -23.08
C LYS A 115 17.88 -8.09 -22.31
N CYS A 116 17.71 -7.50 -21.14
CA CYS A 116 18.86 -6.92 -20.46
C CYS A 116 18.75 -6.88 -18.94
N GLY A 117 19.85 -7.22 -18.27
CA GLY A 117 20.10 -6.87 -16.87
C GLY A 117 20.33 -5.38 -16.62
N SER A 118 19.98 -4.53 -17.60
CA SER A 118 20.03 -3.09 -17.55
C SER A 118 18.65 -2.48 -17.80
N THR A 119 18.40 -1.33 -17.18
CA THR A 119 17.24 -0.48 -17.44
C THR A 119 17.69 0.78 -18.15
N LEU A 120 16.75 1.46 -18.80
CA LEU A 120 17.00 2.78 -19.37
C LEU A 120 16.70 3.82 -18.29
N GLN A 121 17.77 4.48 -17.83
CA GLN A 121 17.63 5.67 -17.01
C GLN A 121 17.73 6.90 -17.92
N PHE A 122 16.70 7.74 -17.89
CA PHE A 122 16.72 9.03 -18.57
C PHE A 122 17.24 10.10 -17.61
N GLN A 123 18.25 10.86 -18.05
CA GLN A 123 18.78 12.01 -17.30
C GLN A 123 18.08 13.31 -17.71
N ASP A 124 18.27 14.37 -16.91
CA ASP A 124 17.74 15.73 -17.15
C ASP A 124 18.03 16.29 -18.57
N SER A 125 19.03 15.76 -19.28
CA SER A 125 19.38 16.13 -20.67
C SER A 125 18.46 15.50 -21.73
N GLY A 126 17.61 14.54 -21.35
CA GLY A 126 16.81 13.72 -22.26
C GLY A 126 17.59 12.56 -22.90
N GLU A 127 18.87 12.40 -22.55
CA GLU A 127 19.69 11.26 -22.98
C GLU A 127 19.39 10.03 -22.11
N SER A 128 19.22 8.87 -22.76
CA SER A 128 19.09 7.59 -22.07
C SER A 128 20.46 6.98 -21.83
N VAL A 129 20.72 6.59 -20.59
CA VAL A 129 21.87 5.79 -20.20
C VAL A 129 21.38 4.40 -19.82
N GLU A 130 22.03 3.37 -20.34
CA GLU A 130 21.84 2.01 -19.82
C GLU A 130 22.52 1.94 -18.46
N VAL A 131 21.73 1.64 -17.43
CA VAL A 131 22.22 1.49 -16.06
C VAL A 131 21.93 0.08 -15.60
N ASP A 132 22.88 -0.50 -14.87
CA ASP A 132 22.70 -1.82 -14.29
C ASP A 132 21.51 -1.81 -13.33
N LEU A 133 20.58 -2.74 -13.52
CA LEU A 133 19.41 -2.89 -12.67
C LEU A 133 19.78 -3.21 -11.22
N ASP A 134 20.98 -3.76 -10.98
CA ASP A 134 21.48 -4.06 -9.64
C ASP A 134 21.67 -2.77 -8.80
N GLU A 135 21.84 -1.59 -9.42
CA GLU A 135 21.85 -0.30 -8.71
C GLU A 135 20.46 0.08 -8.16
N PHE A 136 19.40 -0.40 -8.80
CA PHE A 136 18.00 -0.16 -8.43
C PHE A 136 17.32 -1.36 -7.80
N ALA A 137 18.02 -2.50 -7.71
CA ALA A 137 17.58 -3.64 -6.95
C ALA A 137 17.28 -3.10 -5.55
N HIS A 138 16.00 -3.14 -5.16
CA HIS A 138 15.48 -2.68 -3.87
C HIS A 138 15.07 -1.21 -3.76
N GLU A 139 14.94 -0.47 -4.85
CA GLU A 139 14.20 0.80 -4.82
C GLU A 139 12.75 0.59 -4.37
N LYS A 140 12.16 1.67 -3.86
CA LYS A 140 10.77 1.65 -3.39
C LYS A 140 9.88 2.36 -4.39
N ILE A 141 8.89 1.66 -4.92
CA ILE A 141 7.77 2.25 -5.65
C ILE A 141 6.59 2.42 -4.70
N LEU A 142 6.12 3.65 -4.53
CA LEU A 142 5.01 3.98 -3.61
C LEU A 142 5.22 3.48 -2.18
N GLY A 143 6.48 3.23 -1.78
CA GLY A 143 6.85 2.68 -0.47
C GLY A 143 7.03 1.15 -0.41
N MET A 144 6.65 0.41 -1.46
CA MET A 144 6.88 -1.04 -1.61
C MET A 144 8.20 -1.32 -2.31
N ARG A 145 8.91 -2.36 -1.91
CA ARG A 145 10.16 -2.75 -2.56
C ARG A 145 9.87 -3.46 -3.89
N TRP A 146 10.60 -3.08 -4.92
CA TRP A 146 10.41 -3.57 -6.28
C TRP A 146 11.75 -3.97 -6.88
N ASP A 147 11.76 -5.12 -7.55
CA ASP A 147 12.84 -5.58 -8.41
C ASP A 147 12.48 -5.25 -9.87
N PRO A 148 13.05 -4.19 -10.46
CA PRO A 148 12.78 -3.82 -11.85
C PRO A 148 13.28 -4.84 -12.88
N LYS A 149 14.18 -5.75 -12.53
CA LYS A 149 14.71 -6.77 -13.44
C LYS A 149 13.75 -7.93 -13.64
N GLN A 150 13.17 -8.41 -12.54
CA GLN A 150 12.20 -9.49 -12.57
C GLN A 150 10.74 -8.99 -12.64
N ASP A 151 10.54 -7.68 -12.47
CA ASP A 151 9.23 -7.03 -12.29
C ASP A 151 8.41 -7.62 -11.12
N LEU A 152 9.10 -7.82 -9.99
CA LEU A 152 8.54 -8.45 -8.79
C LEU A 152 8.50 -7.46 -7.61
N PHE A 153 7.40 -7.45 -6.88
CA PHE A 153 7.35 -6.94 -5.52
C PHE A 153 7.88 -7.99 -4.55
N ASP A 154 8.66 -7.53 -3.57
CA ASP A 154 9.18 -8.35 -2.49
C ASP A 154 9.12 -7.59 -1.15
N PHE A 155 9.49 -8.26 -0.07
CA PHE A 155 9.59 -7.68 1.26
C PHE A 155 11.03 -7.76 1.78
N LYS A 156 11.42 -6.80 2.62
CA LYS A 156 12.69 -6.86 3.36
C LYS A 156 12.42 -6.71 4.85
N GLY A 157 12.83 -7.71 5.62
CA GLY A 157 12.77 -7.66 7.08
C GLY A 157 13.77 -6.64 7.60
N ARG A 158 13.25 -5.59 8.26
CA ARG A 158 14.08 -4.55 8.87
C ARG A 158 13.65 -4.36 10.31
N ILE A 159 14.50 -4.80 11.23
CA ILE A 159 14.30 -4.60 12.66
C ILE A 159 15.44 -3.75 13.20
N ASN A 160 15.10 -2.62 13.81
CA ASN A 160 16.09 -1.72 14.34
C ASN A 160 15.56 -0.95 15.55
N PHE A 161 16.16 -1.20 16.71
CA PHE A 161 15.80 -0.54 17.98
C PHE A 161 16.70 0.63 18.35
N SER A 162 17.72 0.95 17.55
CA SER A 162 18.65 2.04 17.83
C SER A 162 17.97 3.42 17.80
N PRO A 163 18.47 4.43 18.54
CA PRO A 163 17.90 5.77 18.52
C PRO A 163 17.83 6.37 17.10
N LYS A 164 16.77 7.16 16.85
CA LYS A 164 16.65 7.95 15.62
C LYS A 164 17.29 9.33 15.83
N TYR A 165 18.08 9.78 14.87
CA TYR A 165 18.56 11.16 14.76
C TYR A 165 18.23 11.68 13.36
N LYS A 166 17.55 12.83 13.25
CA LYS A 166 17.05 13.38 11.98
C LYS A 166 16.31 12.34 11.11
N ASN A 167 15.42 11.56 11.74
CA ASN A 167 14.64 10.46 11.12
C ASN A 167 15.46 9.25 10.62
N VAL A 168 16.77 9.18 10.88
CA VAL A 168 17.64 8.06 10.51
C VAL A 168 18.02 7.25 11.75
N ARG A 169 17.97 5.91 11.66
CA ARG A 169 18.44 4.99 12.71
C ARG A 169 19.98 4.93 12.64
N LYS A 170 20.67 5.06 13.78
CA LYS A 170 22.14 5.04 13.80
C LYS A 170 22.76 3.64 13.84
N GLY A 171 22.06 2.66 14.41
CA GLY A 171 22.52 1.28 14.49
C GLY A 171 22.16 0.49 13.24
N GLU A 172 22.80 -0.67 13.08
CA GLU A 172 22.51 -1.60 12.00
C GLU A 172 21.17 -2.31 12.21
N ASN A 173 20.62 -2.86 11.12
CA ASN A 173 19.43 -3.71 11.22
C ASN A 173 19.84 -5.07 11.78
N ILE A 174 19.02 -5.58 12.70
CA ILE A 174 19.20 -6.89 13.33
C ILE A 174 18.88 -7.97 12.30
N THR A 175 19.62 -9.08 12.30
CA THR A 175 19.33 -10.27 11.50
C THR A 175 18.47 -11.29 12.26
N LYS A 176 17.90 -12.28 11.57
CA LYS A 176 17.07 -13.32 12.20
C LYS A 176 17.77 -14.03 13.37
N SER A 177 19.06 -14.34 13.22
CA SER A 177 19.87 -14.99 14.27
C SER A 177 20.20 -14.08 15.46
N GLN A 178 20.11 -12.76 15.29
CA GLN A 178 20.41 -11.77 16.32
C GLN A 178 19.18 -11.33 17.11
N ILE A 179 17.96 -11.79 16.77
CA ILE A 179 16.73 -11.39 17.50
C ILE A 179 16.88 -11.63 19.00
N GLU A 180 17.37 -12.80 19.41
CA GLU A 180 17.40 -13.18 20.83
C GLU A 180 18.39 -12.36 21.65
N SER A 181 19.50 -11.97 21.03
CA SER A 181 20.54 -11.16 21.68
C SER A 181 20.31 -9.65 21.56
N SER A 182 19.63 -9.19 20.51
CA SER A 182 19.55 -7.77 20.14
C SER A 182 18.18 -7.14 20.38
N VAL A 183 17.12 -7.92 20.62
CA VAL A 183 15.83 -7.37 21.08
C VAL A 183 15.98 -6.88 22.53
N PRO A 184 15.75 -5.59 22.80
CA PRO A 184 15.96 -5.00 24.11
C PRO A 184 15.22 -5.74 25.22
N THR A 185 15.87 -5.92 26.37
CA THR A 185 15.24 -6.50 27.56
C THR A 185 14.05 -5.66 28.01
N SER A 186 14.20 -4.33 27.99
CA SER A 186 13.13 -3.36 28.24
C SER A 186 12.39 -3.00 26.95
N LEU A 187 11.85 -4.00 26.24
CA LEU A 187 11.06 -3.75 25.03
C LEU A 187 9.76 -3.03 25.38
N THR A 188 9.47 -1.90 24.71
CA THR A 188 8.26 -1.11 24.97
C THR A 188 7.25 -1.23 23.82
N PRO A 189 5.94 -1.02 24.08
CA PRO A 189 4.93 -0.98 23.03
C PRO A 189 5.22 0.05 21.92
N ARG A 190 5.83 1.20 22.26
CA ARG A 190 6.22 2.22 21.26
C ARG A 190 7.30 1.69 20.31
N MET A 191 8.27 0.95 20.85
CA MET A 191 9.34 0.35 20.04
C MET A 191 8.77 -0.69 19.07
N VAL A 192 7.87 -1.55 19.55
CA VAL A 192 7.17 -2.53 18.72
C VAL A 192 6.34 -1.88 17.62
N LEU A 193 5.53 -0.87 17.97
CA LEU A 193 4.72 -0.14 16.99
C LEU A 193 5.59 0.45 15.88
N SER A 194 6.77 0.97 16.22
CA SER A 194 7.71 1.47 15.22
C SER A 194 8.26 0.38 14.29
N GLN A 195 8.40 -0.87 14.74
CA GLN A 195 8.83 -1.98 13.88
C GLN A 195 7.68 -2.44 12.99
N VAL A 196 6.49 -2.64 13.56
CA VAL A 196 5.27 -3.04 12.82
C VAL A 196 4.94 -2.04 11.71
N ALA A 197 5.00 -0.73 12.02
CA ALA A 197 4.73 0.33 11.05
C ALA A 197 5.80 0.45 9.94
N SER A 198 6.94 -0.24 10.07
CA SER A 198 7.98 -0.25 9.04
C SER A 198 7.62 -1.17 7.87
N VAL A 199 6.71 -2.13 8.08
CA VAL A 199 6.16 -3.02 7.05
C VAL A 199 5.03 -2.29 6.35
N TYR A 200 5.33 -1.78 5.15
CA TYR A 200 4.38 -1.06 4.33
C TYR A 200 3.78 -2.02 3.29
N ASP A 201 2.49 -2.31 3.42
CA ASP A 201 1.76 -3.26 2.57
C ASP A 201 0.39 -2.68 2.15
N PRO A 202 0.36 -1.75 1.19
CA PRO A 202 -0.87 -1.09 0.75
C PRO A 202 -1.80 -2.02 -0.04
N LEU A 203 -1.24 -3.04 -0.70
CA LEU A 203 -1.96 -4.04 -1.49
C LEU A 203 -2.40 -5.26 -0.65
N GLY A 204 -1.90 -5.40 0.58
CA GLY A 204 -2.21 -6.55 1.43
C GLY A 204 -1.55 -7.85 0.98
N LEU A 205 -0.42 -7.81 0.29
CA LEU A 205 0.26 -9.02 -0.18
C LEU A 205 0.79 -9.88 1.00
N ALA A 206 1.05 -9.26 2.15
CA ALA A 206 1.43 -9.90 3.41
C ALA A 206 0.28 -9.83 4.44
N THR A 207 -0.97 -9.95 3.99
CA THR A 207 -2.17 -9.84 4.84
C THR A 207 -2.14 -10.75 6.09
N PRO A 208 -1.74 -12.03 6.03
CA PRO A 208 -1.67 -12.89 7.23
C PRO A 208 -0.71 -12.35 8.29
N TYR A 209 0.48 -11.92 7.87
CA TYR A 209 1.48 -11.33 8.76
C TYR A 209 1.00 -10.01 9.37
N THR A 210 0.44 -9.10 8.56
CA THR A 210 -0.09 -7.83 9.07
C THR A 210 -1.32 -8.03 9.97
N LEU A 211 -2.07 -9.13 9.81
CA LEU A 211 -3.14 -9.51 10.74
C LEU A 211 -2.58 -9.90 12.10
N ALA A 212 -1.57 -10.76 12.13
CA ALA A 212 -0.90 -11.17 13.36
C ALA A 212 -0.40 -9.95 14.13
N ALA A 213 0.25 -9.00 13.43
CA ALA A 213 0.68 -7.74 14.01
C ALA A 213 -0.49 -6.95 14.63
N LYS A 214 -1.60 -6.81 13.90
CA LYS A 214 -2.79 -6.09 14.38
C LYS A 214 -3.41 -6.76 15.62
N VAL A 215 -3.37 -8.08 15.71
CA VAL A 215 -3.92 -8.88 16.82
C VAL A 215 -3.04 -8.74 18.05
N LEU A 216 -1.72 -8.95 17.91
CA LEU A 216 -0.75 -8.76 18.99
C LEU A 216 -0.75 -7.30 19.50
N MET A 217 -0.82 -6.32 18.60
CA MET A 217 -0.97 -4.91 19.00
C MET A 217 -2.25 -4.65 19.78
N ARG A 218 -3.36 -5.36 19.48
CA ARG A 218 -4.61 -5.21 20.25
C ARG A 218 -4.43 -5.78 21.66
N LYS A 219 -3.76 -6.93 21.80
CA LYS A 219 -3.44 -7.54 23.10
C LYS A 219 -2.66 -6.55 23.97
N LEU A 220 -1.57 -5.98 23.45
CA LEU A 220 -0.80 -4.92 24.14
C LEU A 220 -1.66 -3.69 24.50
N CYS A 221 -2.55 -3.25 23.62
CA CYS A 221 -3.41 -2.10 23.92
C CYS A 221 -4.39 -2.40 25.07
N ILE A 222 -4.92 -3.63 25.14
CA ILE A 222 -5.85 -4.03 26.22
C ILE A 222 -5.10 -4.12 27.54
N GLU A 223 -3.92 -4.75 27.57
CA GLU A 223 -3.04 -4.83 28.74
C GLU A 223 -2.67 -3.43 29.27
N ASN A 224 -2.45 -2.47 28.37
CA ASN A 224 -2.11 -1.09 28.74
C ASN A 224 -3.31 -0.23 29.18
N ASN A 225 -4.54 -0.60 28.79
CA ASN A 225 -5.76 0.17 29.08
C ASN A 225 -6.45 -0.21 30.41
N THR A 226 -5.79 -0.91 31.32
CA THR A 226 -6.39 -1.20 32.65
C THR A 226 -6.80 0.10 33.34
N ASN A 227 -8.00 0.12 33.93
CA ASN A 227 -8.78 1.27 34.46
C ASN A 227 -8.13 2.09 35.60
N ASP A 228 -6.81 2.05 35.76
CA ASP A 228 -6.12 2.84 36.77
C ASP A 228 -5.98 4.30 36.31
N LYS A 229 -6.99 5.10 36.64
CA LYS A 229 -7.06 6.54 36.35
C LYS A 229 -5.97 7.37 37.05
N THR A 230 -5.14 6.75 37.90
CA THR A 230 -4.05 7.44 38.62
C THR A 230 -2.76 7.54 37.81
N ILE A 231 -2.63 6.80 36.71
CA ILE A 231 -1.42 6.80 35.87
C ILE A 231 -1.63 7.76 34.68
N THR A 232 -1.16 8.99 34.83
CA THR A 232 -1.17 10.05 33.80
C THR A 232 -0.09 9.88 32.73
N ASN A 233 0.82 8.90 32.86
CA ASN A 233 1.89 8.63 31.90
C ASN A 233 1.60 7.45 30.97
N SER A 234 1.84 7.67 29.68
CA SER A 234 1.66 6.72 28.59
C SER A 234 2.43 5.42 28.84
N ARG A 235 1.71 4.32 29.13
CA ARG A 235 2.32 2.99 29.31
C ARG A 235 3.08 2.44 28.10
N TRP A 236 3.02 3.14 26.97
CA TRP A 236 3.75 2.83 25.75
C TRP A 236 5.27 2.92 25.87
N ASP A 237 5.77 3.59 26.90
CA ASP A 237 7.19 3.78 27.16
C ASP A 237 7.73 2.90 28.31
N TYR A 238 6.86 2.11 28.96
CA TYR A 238 7.27 1.10 29.94
C TYR A 238 7.57 -0.24 29.26
N ALA A 239 8.46 -1.01 29.89
CA ALA A 239 8.78 -2.36 29.46
C ALA A 239 7.54 -3.27 29.56
N MET A 240 7.32 -4.10 28.55
CA MET A 240 6.28 -5.13 28.57
C MET A 240 6.68 -6.33 29.44
N SER A 241 5.71 -7.20 29.72
CA SER A 241 5.96 -8.46 30.42
C SER A 241 6.92 -9.36 29.64
N ALA A 242 7.60 -10.28 30.34
CA ALA A 242 8.48 -11.25 29.71
C ALA A 242 7.74 -12.14 28.69
N GLU A 243 6.49 -12.52 29.00
CA GLU A 243 5.61 -13.29 28.13
C GLU A 243 5.31 -12.54 26.83
N SER A 244 4.81 -11.29 26.92
CA SER A 244 4.54 -10.48 25.73
C SER A 244 5.82 -10.22 24.93
N ARG A 245 6.96 -10.02 25.59
CA ARG A 245 8.26 -9.86 24.92
C ARG A 245 8.61 -11.09 24.08
N LEU A 246 8.43 -12.30 24.61
CA LEU A 246 8.70 -13.54 23.87
C LEU A 246 7.78 -13.69 22.65
N GLU A 247 6.48 -13.43 22.78
CA GLU A 247 5.55 -13.45 21.65
C GLU A 247 5.97 -12.48 20.54
N TRP A 248 6.41 -11.26 20.91
CA TRP A 248 6.91 -10.29 19.93
C TRP A 248 8.23 -10.72 19.28
N MET A 249 9.12 -11.39 20.03
CA MET A 249 10.35 -11.92 19.48
C MET A 249 10.07 -12.98 18.41
N ASP A 250 9.12 -13.88 18.65
CA ASP A 250 8.74 -14.90 17.66
C ASP A 250 8.06 -14.28 16.44
N PHE A 251 7.15 -13.32 16.64
CA PHE A 251 6.57 -12.54 15.55
C PHE A 251 7.64 -11.80 14.71
N PHE A 252 8.69 -11.29 15.35
CA PHE A 252 9.81 -10.66 14.65
C PHE A 252 10.63 -11.65 13.81
N LYS A 253 10.72 -12.93 14.21
CA LYS A 253 11.41 -13.96 13.41
C LYS A 253 10.68 -14.18 12.09
N GLU A 254 9.35 -14.18 12.11
CA GLU A 254 8.51 -14.35 10.91
C GLU A 254 8.66 -13.20 9.90
N LEU A 255 9.06 -12.00 10.34
CA LEU A 255 9.29 -10.87 9.44
C LEU A 255 10.34 -11.18 8.36
N PHE A 256 11.37 -11.95 8.73
CA PHE A 256 12.43 -12.34 7.81
C PHE A 256 11.98 -13.41 6.81
N ASP A 257 10.91 -14.15 7.12
CA ASP A 257 10.34 -15.14 6.22
C ASP A 257 9.53 -14.49 5.09
N LEU A 258 9.04 -13.25 5.29
CA LEU A 258 8.42 -12.46 4.21
C LEU A 258 9.38 -12.19 3.04
N GLU A 259 10.70 -12.23 3.25
CA GLU A 259 11.69 -12.01 2.19
C GLU A 259 11.65 -13.09 1.10
N GLN A 260 11.03 -14.23 1.39
CA GLN A 260 10.85 -15.31 0.42
C GLN A 260 9.64 -15.07 -0.49
N LEU A 261 8.72 -14.19 -0.10
CA LEU A 261 7.53 -13.90 -0.88
C LEU A 261 7.86 -12.96 -2.03
N LYS A 262 7.44 -13.36 -3.23
CA LYS A 262 7.56 -12.57 -4.45
C LYS A 262 6.22 -12.51 -5.17
N PHE A 263 5.86 -11.32 -5.66
CA PHE A 263 4.61 -11.10 -6.37
C PHE A 263 4.87 -10.34 -7.66
N HIS A 264 4.28 -10.78 -8.77
CA HIS A 264 4.37 -10.02 -10.02
C HIS A 264 3.69 -8.66 -9.87
N ARG A 265 4.42 -7.58 -10.21
CA ARG A 265 3.84 -6.23 -10.27
C ARG A 265 2.85 -6.14 -11.43
N CYS A 266 3.24 -6.60 -12.62
CA CYS A 266 2.33 -6.67 -13.75
C CYS A 266 1.20 -7.67 -13.46
N LEU A 267 -0.05 -7.28 -13.70
CA LEU A 267 -1.21 -8.17 -13.52
C LEU A 267 -1.53 -8.99 -14.78
N LYS A 268 -0.94 -8.65 -15.93
CA LYS A 268 -1.13 -9.34 -17.21
C LYS A 268 0.08 -10.23 -17.52
N PRO A 269 -0.11 -11.56 -17.65
CA PRO A 269 0.92 -12.47 -18.15
C PRO A 269 1.26 -12.23 -19.62
N ASP A 270 2.47 -12.60 -20.04
CA ASP A 270 2.94 -12.37 -21.42
C ASP A 270 2.15 -13.20 -22.46
N ASN A 271 1.68 -14.37 -22.05
CA ASN A 271 0.88 -15.28 -22.88
C ASN A 271 -0.64 -15.10 -22.69
N ALA A 272 -1.08 -13.99 -22.09
CA ALA A 272 -2.48 -13.73 -21.80
C ALA A 272 -3.30 -13.49 -23.08
N VAL A 273 -4.49 -14.08 -23.14
CA VAL A 273 -5.42 -14.01 -24.28
C VAL A 273 -6.78 -13.49 -23.82
N GLY A 274 -7.32 -12.53 -24.59
CA GLY A 274 -8.65 -11.96 -24.37
C GLY A 274 -8.75 -11.06 -23.14
N ASP A 275 -9.98 -10.80 -22.70
CA ASP A 275 -10.31 -9.97 -21.54
C ASP A 275 -10.30 -10.81 -20.25
N PRO A 276 -9.68 -10.35 -19.14
CA PRO A 276 -9.56 -11.14 -17.92
C PRO A 276 -10.86 -11.23 -17.13
N MET A 277 -10.94 -12.21 -16.24
CA MET A 277 -11.98 -12.30 -15.22
C MET A 277 -11.47 -11.77 -13.87
N LEU A 278 -12.25 -10.94 -13.20
CA LEU A 278 -11.99 -10.52 -11.82
C LEU A 278 -12.70 -11.47 -10.85
N VAL A 279 -11.95 -12.11 -9.96
CA VAL A 279 -12.45 -13.09 -8.98
C VAL A 279 -12.18 -12.57 -7.58
N ILE A 280 -13.24 -12.34 -6.80
CA ILE A 280 -13.14 -11.71 -5.48
C ILE A 280 -13.67 -12.67 -4.43
N PHE A 281 -12.78 -13.15 -3.58
CA PHE A 281 -13.12 -14.02 -2.46
C PHE A 281 -13.40 -13.19 -1.21
N SER A 282 -14.28 -13.67 -0.34
CA SER A 282 -14.45 -13.10 1.00
C SER A 282 -14.71 -14.15 2.05
N ASP A 283 -14.31 -13.84 3.27
CA ASP A 283 -14.45 -14.72 4.42
C ASP A 283 -14.56 -13.90 5.72
N GLY A 284 -15.06 -14.54 6.78
CA GLY A 284 -15.09 -14.01 8.14
C GLY A 284 -14.86 -15.07 9.19
N SER A 285 -13.79 -14.90 9.97
CA SER A 285 -13.49 -15.71 11.15
C SER A 285 -13.76 -14.90 12.43
N LYS A 286 -13.68 -15.57 13.60
CA LYS A 286 -13.74 -14.90 14.91
C LYS A 286 -12.61 -13.87 15.11
N LEU A 287 -11.52 -13.99 14.37
CA LEU A 287 -10.35 -13.13 14.49
C LEU A 287 -10.47 -11.89 13.60
N ALA A 288 -10.88 -12.09 12.35
CA ALA A 288 -10.97 -11.05 11.34
C ALA A 288 -11.94 -11.45 10.23
N TYR A 289 -12.39 -10.45 9.48
CA TYR A 289 -13.05 -10.66 8.19
C TYR A 289 -12.24 -9.97 7.10
N GLY A 290 -12.28 -10.54 5.91
CA GLY A 290 -11.37 -10.14 4.84
C GLY A 290 -11.85 -10.55 3.46
N THR A 291 -11.08 -10.10 2.48
CA THR A 291 -11.30 -10.36 1.07
C THR A 291 -9.97 -10.31 0.33
N CYS A 292 -9.86 -11.07 -0.75
CA CYS A 292 -8.77 -11.01 -1.70
C CYS A 292 -9.33 -11.06 -3.12
N ALA A 293 -8.72 -10.32 -4.03
CA ALA A 293 -9.14 -10.21 -5.41
C ALA A 293 -8.01 -10.64 -6.34
N TYR A 294 -8.35 -11.53 -7.27
CA TYR A 294 -7.45 -12.04 -8.29
C TYR A 294 -7.94 -11.67 -9.68
N VAL A 295 -7.01 -11.39 -10.57
CA VAL A 295 -7.28 -11.27 -12.00
C VAL A 295 -6.83 -12.57 -12.66
N ARG A 296 -7.75 -13.21 -13.37
CA ARG A 296 -7.56 -14.49 -14.05
C ARG A 296 -7.59 -14.29 -15.55
N TRP A 297 -6.48 -14.60 -16.20
CA TRP A 297 -6.32 -14.54 -17.66
C TRP A 297 -6.44 -15.93 -18.27
N GLY A 298 -7.06 -16.02 -19.44
CA GLY A 298 -6.85 -17.17 -20.32
C GLY A 298 -5.44 -17.11 -20.92
N THR A 299 -4.82 -18.26 -21.15
CA THR A 299 -3.47 -18.32 -21.75
C THR A 299 -3.54 -18.92 -23.15
N ALA A 300 -2.55 -18.58 -24.00
CA ALA A 300 -2.44 -19.10 -25.36
C ALA A 300 -2.37 -20.64 -25.43
N HIS A 301 -1.99 -21.30 -24.33
CA HIS A 301 -1.91 -22.76 -24.21
C HIS A 301 -3.23 -23.41 -23.74
N GLY A 302 -4.33 -22.66 -23.68
CA GLY A 302 -5.64 -23.15 -23.25
C GLY A 302 -5.81 -23.27 -21.73
N GLY A 303 -4.86 -22.76 -20.94
CA GLY A 303 -4.89 -22.73 -19.48
C GLY A 303 -5.36 -21.39 -18.93
N PHE A 304 -5.17 -21.21 -17.62
CA PHE A 304 -5.43 -19.95 -16.95
C PHE A 304 -4.30 -19.61 -15.98
N GLU A 305 -3.94 -18.34 -15.90
CA GLU A 305 -3.01 -17.81 -14.91
C GLU A 305 -3.74 -16.74 -14.09
N SER A 306 -3.51 -16.71 -12.78
CA SER A 306 -4.14 -15.77 -11.87
C SER A 306 -3.10 -14.98 -11.09
N ARG A 307 -3.31 -13.67 -10.94
CA ARG A 307 -2.44 -12.79 -10.16
C ARG A 307 -3.25 -12.09 -9.06
N LEU A 308 -2.72 -12.08 -7.84
CA LEU A 308 -3.31 -11.36 -6.72
C LEU A 308 -3.21 -9.86 -6.97
N VAL A 309 -4.34 -9.16 -6.94
CA VAL A 309 -4.38 -7.69 -7.10
C VAL A 309 -4.30 -7.00 -5.75
N ILE A 310 -5.17 -7.42 -4.83
CA ILE A 310 -5.28 -6.80 -3.52
C ILE A 310 -5.88 -7.82 -2.55
N ALA A 311 -5.40 -7.81 -1.31
CA ALA A 311 -6.08 -8.41 -0.17
C ALA A 311 -6.29 -7.36 0.92
N LYS A 312 -7.37 -7.51 1.67
CA LYS A 312 -7.72 -6.57 2.73
C LYS A 312 -8.44 -7.29 3.83
N ASN A 313 -8.02 -7.02 5.06
CA ASN A 313 -8.70 -7.51 6.24
C ASN A 313 -9.00 -6.43 7.26
N ARG A 314 -9.94 -6.75 8.13
CA ARG A 314 -10.28 -5.97 9.32
C ARG A 314 -10.41 -6.93 10.49
N LYS A 315 -9.79 -6.56 11.61
CA LYS A 315 -9.97 -7.28 12.88
C LYS A 315 -11.45 -7.36 13.22
N ALA A 316 -11.89 -8.51 13.71
CA ALA A 316 -13.22 -8.66 14.25
C ALA A 316 -13.44 -7.65 15.40
N PRO A 317 -14.65 -7.11 15.58
CA PRO A 317 -14.94 -6.23 16.69
C PRO A 317 -14.68 -6.90 18.04
N THR A 318 -14.31 -6.12 19.06
CA THR A 318 -14.12 -6.65 20.42
C THR A 318 -15.43 -7.15 21.03
N LYS A 319 -16.55 -6.53 20.64
CA LYS A 319 -17.89 -7.06 20.95
C LYS A 319 -18.14 -8.29 20.11
N GLN A 320 -18.48 -9.40 20.76
CA GLN A 320 -18.66 -10.69 20.12
C GLN A 320 -19.75 -10.61 19.04
N MET A 321 -19.41 -11.09 17.84
CA MET A 321 -20.32 -11.24 16.73
C MET A 321 -20.33 -12.70 16.30
N SER A 322 -21.46 -13.16 15.77
CA SER A 322 -21.53 -14.49 15.18
C SER A 322 -20.71 -14.55 13.89
N VAL A 323 -20.17 -15.74 13.59
CA VAL A 323 -19.38 -16.00 12.38
C VAL A 323 -20.14 -15.61 11.09
N PRO A 324 -21.44 -15.94 10.91
CA PRO A 324 -22.18 -15.50 9.73
C PRO A 324 -22.27 -13.98 9.56
N ARG A 325 -22.28 -13.21 10.65
CA ARG A 325 -22.26 -11.75 10.57
C ARG A 325 -20.88 -11.22 10.16
N LEU A 326 -19.80 -11.93 10.52
CA LEU A 326 -18.44 -11.58 10.14
C LEU A 326 -18.18 -11.95 8.67
N GLU A 327 -18.64 -13.11 8.22
CA GLU A 327 -18.63 -13.52 6.80
C GLU A 327 -19.40 -12.50 5.94
N LEU A 328 -20.58 -12.05 6.38
CA LEU A 328 -21.33 -10.98 5.70
C LEU A 328 -20.56 -9.65 5.68
N CYS A 329 -19.78 -9.33 6.72
CA CYS A 329 -18.91 -8.15 6.70
C CYS A 329 -17.76 -8.32 5.68
N GLY A 330 -17.23 -9.53 5.52
CA GLY A 330 -16.27 -9.87 4.46
C GLY A 330 -16.87 -9.62 3.07
N ALA A 331 -18.10 -10.09 2.83
CA ALA A 331 -18.82 -9.88 1.58
C ALA A 331 -19.05 -8.38 1.26
N VAL A 332 -19.41 -7.57 2.26
CA VAL A 332 -19.51 -6.11 2.09
C VAL A 332 -18.16 -5.50 1.70
N LEU A 333 -17.07 -5.97 2.30
CA LEU A 333 -15.72 -5.50 1.96
C LEU A 333 -15.36 -5.87 0.52
N ALA A 334 -15.68 -7.09 0.08
CA ALA A 334 -15.51 -7.54 -1.31
C ALA A 334 -16.30 -6.68 -2.31
N ALA A 335 -17.56 -6.36 -2.02
CA ALA A 335 -18.39 -5.50 -2.87
C ALA A 335 -17.79 -4.09 -3.04
N ARG A 336 -17.21 -3.53 -1.96
CA ARG A 336 -16.51 -2.24 -2.01
C ARG A 336 -15.21 -2.31 -2.81
N ILE A 337 -14.45 -3.40 -2.68
CA ILE A 337 -13.23 -3.61 -3.47
C ILE A 337 -13.58 -3.76 -4.94
N ARG A 338 -14.61 -4.53 -5.31
CA ARG A 338 -15.08 -4.64 -6.70
C ARG A 338 -15.25 -3.28 -7.34
N GLN A 339 -16.04 -2.41 -6.70
CA GLN A 339 -16.32 -1.08 -7.25
C GLN A 339 -15.03 -0.31 -7.55
N LYS A 340 -14.05 -0.37 -6.63
CA LYS A 340 -12.78 0.31 -6.81
C LYS A 340 -11.88 -0.32 -7.86
N LEU A 341 -11.82 -1.65 -7.94
CA LEU A 341 -11.00 -2.31 -8.95
C LEU A 341 -11.56 -2.09 -10.36
N VAL A 342 -12.88 -2.12 -10.53
CA VAL A 342 -13.53 -1.87 -11.83
C VAL A 342 -13.39 -0.40 -12.27
N GLU A 343 -13.36 0.54 -11.32
CA GLU A 343 -13.18 1.97 -11.59
C GLU A 343 -11.72 2.33 -11.96
N GLU A 344 -10.75 1.73 -11.26
CA GLU A 344 -9.35 2.16 -11.31
C GLU A 344 -8.45 1.29 -12.23
N ILE A 345 -8.82 0.04 -12.51
CA ILE A 345 -8.03 -0.84 -13.40
C ILE A 345 -8.46 -0.63 -14.85
N ASP A 346 -7.49 -0.36 -15.73
CA ASP A 346 -7.74 -0.09 -17.16
C ASP A 346 -8.13 -1.34 -17.98
N TYR A 347 -8.13 -2.54 -17.40
CA TYR A 347 -8.61 -3.75 -18.07
C TYR A 347 -10.13 -3.76 -18.19
N LYS A 348 -10.62 -4.11 -19.37
CA LYS A 348 -12.00 -4.53 -19.55
C LYS A 348 -12.17 -5.95 -19.01
N PHE A 349 -12.88 -6.10 -17.90
CA PHE A 349 -13.17 -7.43 -17.36
C PHE A 349 -14.26 -8.13 -18.20
N SER A 350 -14.01 -9.35 -18.65
CA SER A 350 -15.00 -10.19 -19.31
C SER A 350 -16.10 -10.63 -18.34
N ARG A 351 -15.74 -10.83 -17.07
CA ARG A 351 -16.66 -11.15 -15.99
C ARG A 351 -16.07 -10.70 -14.65
N VAL A 352 -16.95 -10.36 -13.71
CA VAL A 352 -16.60 -10.12 -12.31
C VAL A 352 -17.43 -11.04 -11.45
N ILE A 353 -16.80 -11.88 -10.63
CA ILE A 353 -17.50 -12.81 -9.74
C ILE A 353 -17.05 -12.64 -8.29
N HIS A 354 -17.95 -12.95 -7.39
CA HIS A 354 -17.73 -13.03 -5.96
C HIS A 354 -17.83 -14.47 -5.48
N ILE A 355 -16.92 -14.87 -4.61
CA ILE A 355 -16.86 -16.22 -4.06
C ILE A 355 -16.95 -16.13 -2.53
N VAL A 356 -17.88 -16.90 -1.97
CA VAL A 356 -18.07 -17.12 -0.53
C VAL A 356 -18.17 -18.62 -0.27
N ASP A 357 -17.79 -19.05 0.93
CA ASP A 357 -18.01 -20.42 1.40
C ASP A 357 -19.20 -20.55 2.35
N SER A 358 -19.71 -19.43 2.85
CA SER A 358 -20.92 -19.40 3.68
C SER A 358 -22.19 -19.51 2.85
N MET A 359 -22.86 -20.66 2.96
CA MET A 359 -24.21 -20.86 2.41
C MET A 359 -25.22 -19.83 2.95
N ILE A 360 -25.07 -19.40 4.21
CA ILE A 360 -25.96 -18.41 4.83
C ILE A 360 -25.79 -17.06 4.15
N VAL A 361 -24.55 -16.59 3.97
CA VAL A 361 -24.27 -15.31 3.32
C VAL A 361 -24.75 -15.34 1.87
N ARG A 362 -24.47 -16.42 1.13
CA ARG A 362 -24.96 -16.59 -0.24
C ARG A 362 -26.48 -16.50 -0.31
N ALA A 363 -27.20 -17.23 0.54
CA ALA A 363 -28.65 -17.19 0.57
C ALA A 363 -29.20 -15.81 0.98
N GLN A 364 -28.52 -15.10 1.87
CA GLN A 364 -28.89 -13.72 2.24
C GLN A 364 -28.75 -12.75 1.06
N ILE A 365 -27.68 -12.85 0.29
CA ILE A 365 -27.42 -11.98 -0.87
C ILE A 365 -28.40 -12.25 -2.01
N GLN A 366 -28.85 -13.50 -2.16
CA GLN A 366 -29.81 -13.89 -3.20
C GLN A 366 -31.26 -13.47 -2.90
N ARG A 367 -31.58 -13.12 -1.66
CA ARG A 367 -32.93 -12.68 -1.26
C ARG A 367 -33.02 -11.17 -1.22
N GLU A 368 -34.23 -10.64 -1.40
CA GLU A 368 -34.49 -9.23 -1.11
C GLU A 368 -34.14 -8.91 0.34
N SER A 369 -33.60 -7.71 0.59
CA SER A 369 -33.20 -7.30 1.93
C SER A 369 -34.38 -7.16 2.91
N TYR A 370 -35.62 -7.11 2.41
CA TYR A 370 -36.83 -6.98 3.20
C TYR A 370 -37.10 -8.27 4.00
N GLY A 371 -37.20 -8.13 5.33
CA GLY A 371 -37.43 -9.25 6.26
C GLY A 371 -36.21 -9.65 7.10
N PHE A 372 -35.01 -9.12 6.81
CA PHE A 372 -33.86 -9.27 7.70
C PHE A 372 -33.84 -8.21 8.81
N GLY A 373 -33.27 -8.55 9.97
CA GLY A 373 -32.95 -7.56 11.00
C GLY A 373 -31.95 -6.51 10.49
N THR A 374 -31.99 -5.30 11.05
CA THR A 374 -31.27 -4.10 10.57
C THR A 374 -29.83 -4.35 10.17
N PHE A 375 -29.07 -5.10 10.98
CA PHE A 375 -27.66 -5.39 10.70
C PHE A 375 -27.44 -6.08 9.35
N VAL A 376 -28.25 -7.09 9.04
CA VAL A 376 -28.15 -7.90 7.82
C VAL A 376 -28.79 -7.14 6.66
N ALA A 377 -29.99 -6.58 6.86
CA ALA A 377 -30.70 -5.83 5.83
C ALA A 377 -29.84 -4.71 5.21
N THR A 378 -29.21 -3.86 6.03
CA THR A 378 -28.37 -2.76 5.53
C THR A 378 -27.15 -3.24 4.75
N ARG A 379 -26.55 -4.37 5.13
CA ARG A 379 -25.35 -4.92 4.46
C ARG A 379 -25.68 -5.62 3.16
N VAL A 380 -26.77 -6.39 3.14
CA VAL A 380 -27.29 -7.03 1.93
C VAL A 380 -27.69 -5.95 0.92
N ALA A 381 -28.42 -4.91 1.35
CA ALA A 381 -28.74 -3.77 0.49
C ALA A 381 -27.47 -3.08 -0.05
N GLU A 382 -26.43 -2.91 0.76
CA GLU A 382 -25.17 -2.34 0.30
C GLU A 382 -24.48 -3.21 -0.78
N ILE A 383 -24.50 -4.54 -0.60
CA ILE A 383 -23.94 -5.50 -1.56
C ILE A 383 -24.73 -5.44 -2.87
N GLN A 384 -26.06 -5.51 -2.80
CA GLN A 384 -26.95 -5.50 -3.97
C GLN A 384 -26.90 -4.17 -4.73
N ASN A 385 -26.61 -3.05 -4.06
CA ASN A 385 -26.40 -1.76 -4.73
C ASN A 385 -25.07 -1.67 -5.51
N LYS A 386 -24.13 -2.58 -5.26
CA LYS A 386 -22.78 -2.55 -5.87
C LYS A 386 -22.50 -3.75 -6.76
N THR A 387 -23.34 -4.78 -6.73
CA THR A 387 -23.10 -6.09 -7.34
C THR A 387 -24.43 -6.72 -7.72
N GLU A 388 -24.43 -7.62 -8.70
CA GLU A 388 -25.62 -8.39 -9.02
C GLU A 388 -25.66 -9.68 -8.19
N PRO A 389 -26.81 -10.12 -7.66
CA PRO A 389 -26.92 -11.40 -6.94
C PRO A 389 -26.42 -12.61 -7.73
N SER A 390 -26.51 -12.57 -9.07
CA SER A 390 -25.97 -13.60 -9.98
C SER A 390 -24.44 -13.67 -10.04
N ASP A 391 -23.75 -12.63 -9.56
CA ASP A 391 -22.30 -12.59 -9.50
C ASP A 391 -21.75 -13.37 -8.30
N TRP A 392 -22.60 -13.81 -7.36
CA TRP A 392 -22.21 -14.47 -6.12
C TRP A 392 -22.30 -16.00 -6.17
N TRP A 393 -21.14 -16.63 -6.03
CA TRP A 393 -20.94 -18.07 -6.12
C TRP A 393 -20.51 -18.66 -4.78
N GLY A 394 -20.93 -19.90 -4.55
CA GLY A 394 -20.55 -20.68 -3.38
C GLY A 394 -19.42 -21.66 -3.73
N VAL A 395 -18.45 -21.83 -2.83
CA VAL A 395 -17.43 -22.89 -2.91
C VAL A 395 -17.29 -23.59 -1.55
N PRO A 396 -16.79 -24.83 -1.50
CA PRO A 396 -16.32 -25.42 -0.24
C PRO A 396 -15.21 -24.57 0.41
N SER A 397 -15.16 -24.53 1.74
CA SER A 397 -14.25 -23.66 2.50
C SER A 397 -12.76 -23.89 2.17
N GLU A 398 -12.36 -25.13 1.87
CA GLU A 398 -10.99 -25.48 1.48
C GLU A 398 -10.53 -24.82 0.17
N PHE A 399 -11.47 -24.34 -0.66
CA PHE A 399 -11.18 -23.63 -1.91
C PHE A 399 -11.35 -22.11 -1.78
N ASN A 400 -11.66 -21.59 -0.59
CA ASN A 400 -11.82 -20.16 -0.37
C ASN A 400 -10.46 -19.47 -0.10
N ALA A 401 -9.92 -18.79 -1.11
CA ALA A 401 -8.65 -18.09 -0.97
C ALA A 401 -8.67 -16.95 0.07
N ALA A 402 -9.85 -16.47 0.49
CA ALA A 402 -9.95 -15.43 1.51
C ALA A 402 -9.71 -15.94 2.95
N ASP A 403 -9.61 -17.25 3.16
CA ASP A 403 -9.32 -17.84 4.47
C ASP A 403 -7.97 -17.34 5.04
N LEU A 404 -6.96 -17.20 4.17
CA LEU A 404 -5.67 -16.60 4.54
C LEU A 404 -5.80 -15.13 4.99
N ALA A 405 -6.82 -14.40 4.52
CA ALA A 405 -7.04 -13.03 4.93
C ALA A 405 -7.65 -12.92 6.36
N THR A 406 -8.21 -14.01 6.88
CA THR A 406 -8.91 -14.07 8.18
C THR A 406 -8.18 -14.88 9.25
N ARG A 407 -7.08 -15.54 8.89
CA ARG A 407 -6.25 -16.38 9.77
C ARG A 407 -4.83 -15.82 9.95
N ILE A 408 -4.20 -16.21 11.06
CA ILE A 408 -2.77 -15.99 11.29
C ILE A 408 -2.06 -17.24 10.80
N THR A 409 -1.27 -17.10 9.73
CA THR A 409 -0.40 -18.14 9.21
C THR A 409 1.00 -17.56 9.05
N SER A 410 2.01 -18.41 9.25
CA SER A 410 3.41 -18.05 8.96
C SER A 410 3.57 -17.80 7.46
N PRO A 411 4.47 -16.91 7.02
CA PRO A 411 4.74 -16.70 5.59
C PRO A 411 5.14 -17.97 4.82
N ASN A 412 5.65 -18.99 5.52
CA ASN A 412 6.08 -20.27 4.92
C ASN A 412 4.99 -21.35 4.92
N GLY A 413 3.81 -21.09 5.50
CA GLY A 413 2.78 -22.08 5.79
C GLY A 413 1.52 -22.01 4.94
#